data_AF-A0A1H5K9S4-F1
#
_entry.id   AF-A0A1H5K9S4-F1
#
_cell.length_a   1.000
_cell.length_b   1.000
_cell.length_c   1.000
_cell.angle_alpha   90.00
_cell.angle_beta   90.00
_cell.angle_gamma   90.00
#
_symmetry.space_group_name_H-M   'P 1'
#
loop_
_entity.id
_entity.type
_entity.pdbx_description
1 polymer ?
#
loop_
_entity_poly.entity_id
_entity_poly.type
_entity_poly.pdbx_seq_one_letter_code
_entity_poly.pdbx_strand_id
1 'polypeptide(L)'
;MNPEHRPDAAPQGRPPGYNAPNPLQDVAASAPATARYLADIQRVVRDTERHLATLADETSVHLRGTHLQGDRFWHAKNRARPVEKALRKVLRDAKNLAADLEAAAYSRHAFDENCANTVKERKEKELEKQRKKNPQQIPPMPAAPPGLHSKPESGYASPVSNIHDLRGRESA
;
A
#
# COMPACT_ATOMS: atom_id res chain seq x y z
N MET A 1 44.77 24.54 48.57
CA MET A 1 43.79 24.93 47.53
C MET A 1 44.42 24.66 46.18
N ASN A 2 44.08 23.53 45.57
CA ASN A 2 44.43 23.16 44.19
C ASN A 2 43.19 22.47 43.63
N PRO A 3 42.58 22.94 42.54
CA PRO A 3 41.48 22.24 41.89
C PRO A 3 42.03 21.12 41.00
N GLU A 4 41.66 19.87 41.31
CA GLU A 4 41.96 18.71 40.48
C GLU A 4 41.26 18.81 39.12
N HIS A 5 42.08 18.70 38.08
CA HIS A 5 41.69 18.69 36.68
C HIS A 5 41.09 17.31 36.34
N ARG A 6 39.76 17.25 36.16
CA ARG A 6 39.09 16.09 35.55
C ARG A 6 39.29 16.15 34.02
N PRO A 7 39.91 15.15 33.37
CA PRO A 7 39.89 15.08 31.92
C PRO A 7 38.50 14.68 31.42
N ASP A 8 38.05 15.39 30.40
CA ASP A 8 36.79 15.21 29.68
C ASP A 8 36.57 13.76 29.26
N ALA A 9 35.40 13.23 29.61
CA ALA A 9 34.87 12.01 29.05
C ALA A 9 34.53 12.25 27.57
N ALA A 10 35.39 11.77 26.67
CA ALA A 10 35.09 11.68 25.25
C ALA A 10 33.78 10.90 25.03
N PRO A 11 32.92 11.29 24.06
CA PRO A 11 31.74 10.52 23.72
C PRO A 11 32.21 9.15 23.23
N GLN A 12 31.85 8.11 23.99
CA GLN A 12 32.10 6.73 23.59
C GLN A 12 31.46 6.50 22.22
N GLY A 13 32.29 6.44 21.18
CA GLY A 13 31.92 5.95 19.88
C GLY A 13 31.28 4.57 20.08
N ARG A 14 30.02 4.45 19.65
CA ARG A 14 29.29 3.19 19.64
C ARG A 14 30.22 2.12 19.03
N PRO A 15 30.48 1.00 19.72
CA PRO A 15 31.33 -0.04 19.14
C PRO A 15 30.72 -0.46 17.80
N PRO A 16 31.52 -0.71 16.75
CA PRO A 16 31.05 -1.30 15.51
C PRO A 16 30.65 -2.75 15.83
N GLY A 17 29.46 -2.90 16.40
CA GLY A 17 28.80 -4.18 16.52
C GLY A 17 28.65 -4.72 15.11
N TYR A 18 29.14 -5.93 14.90
CA TYR A 18 28.88 -6.74 13.72
C TYR A 18 27.36 -6.79 13.48
N ASN A 19 26.84 -5.85 12.68
CA ASN A 19 25.58 -6.04 11.98
C ASN A 19 25.88 -7.09 10.93
N ALA A 20 25.80 -8.37 11.30
CA ALA A 20 25.59 -9.40 10.29
C ALA A 20 24.36 -8.93 9.49
N PRO A 21 24.49 -8.71 8.16
CA PRO A 21 23.38 -8.25 7.36
C PRO A 21 22.24 -9.24 7.56
N ASN A 22 21.11 -8.76 8.07
CA ASN A 22 19.93 -9.61 8.16
C ASN A 22 19.55 -9.93 6.71
N PRO A 23 19.50 -11.21 6.28
CA PRO A 23 19.29 -11.56 4.88
C PRO A 23 17.97 -11.00 4.32
N LEU A 24 17.02 -10.65 5.18
CA LEU A 24 15.75 -10.04 4.79
C LEU A 24 15.77 -8.52 4.73
N GLN A 25 16.84 -7.84 5.18
CA GLN A 25 16.96 -6.39 5.06
C GLN A 25 16.99 -5.96 3.59
N ASP A 26 17.76 -6.66 2.76
CA ASP A 26 17.85 -6.35 1.33
C ASP A 26 16.52 -6.58 0.60
N VAL A 27 15.78 -7.62 1.02
CA VAL A 27 14.43 -7.92 0.51
C VAL A 27 13.45 -6.81 0.90
N ALA A 28 13.47 -6.38 2.17
CA ALA A 28 12.56 -5.35 2.69
C ALA A 28 12.86 -3.95 2.13
N ALA A 29 14.13 -3.66 1.81
CA ALA A 29 14.57 -2.40 1.24
C ALA A 29 13.98 -2.13 -0.15
N SER A 30 13.55 -3.16 -0.87
CA SER A 30 13.15 -3.09 -2.28
C SER A 30 11.77 -3.71 -2.51
N ALA A 31 10.78 -2.93 -2.97
CA ALA A 31 9.47 -3.47 -3.33
C ALA A 31 9.52 -4.64 -4.33
N PRO A 32 10.31 -4.61 -5.43
CA PRO A 32 10.38 -5.75 -6.34
C PRO A 32 11.03 -6.98 -5.70
N ALA A 33 11.99 -6.80 -4.78
CA ALA A 33 12.57 -7.93 -4.05
C ALA A 33 11.55 -8.54 -3.07
N THR A 34 10.81 -7.69 -2.35
CA THR A 34 9.71 -8.12 -1.48
C THR A 34 8.65 -8.90 -2.27
N ALA A 35 8.23 -8.42 -3.43
CA ALA A 35 7.22 -9.09 -4.25
C ALA A 35 7.67 -10.50 -4.71
N ARG A 36 8.93 -10.64 -5.15
CA ARG A 36 9.49 -11.94 -5.53
C ARG A 36 9.53 -12.90 -4.35
N TYR A 37 10.02 -12.43 -3.20
CA TYR A 37 10.10 -13.23 -1.99
C TYR A 37 8.71 -13.70 -1.50
N LEU A 38 7.71 -12.82 -1.52
CA LEU A 38 6.34 -13.18 -1.16
C LEU A 38 5.72 -14.15 -2.16
N ALA A 39 6.02 -14.04 -3.46
CA ALA A 39 5.56 -14.99 -4.48
C ALA A 39 6.17 -16.38 -4.27
N ASP A 40 7.44 -16.48 -3.88
CA ASP A 40 8.08 -17.75 -3.56
C ASP A 40 7.43 -18.41 -2.34
N ILE A 41 7.17 -17.64 -1.27
CA ILE A 41 6.43 -18.14 -0.10
C ILE A 41 5.03 -18.59 -0.51
N GLN A 42 4.35 -17.81 -1.34
CA GLN A 42 3.01 -18.13 -1.80
C GLN A 42 2.97 -19.47 -2.55
N ARG A 43 3.98 -19.75 -3.38
CA ARG A 43 4.12 -21.05 -4.05
C ARG A 43 4.22 -22.19 -3.03
N VAL A 44 5.07 -22.04 -2.01
CA VAL A 44 5.22 -23.04 -0.94
C VAL A 44 3.90 -23.25 -0.19
N VAL A 45 3.18 -22.17 0.12
CA VAL A 45 1.87 -22.24 0.79
C VAL A 45 0.86 -23.00 -0.08
N ARG A 46 0.79 -22.72 -1.38
CA ARG A 46 -0.11 -23.40 -2.32
C ARG A 46 0.25 -24.87 -2.52
N ASP A 47 1.54 -25.21 -2.54
CA ASP A 47 1.99 -26.61 -2.62
C ASP A 47 1.64 -27.36 -1.33
N THR A 48 1.82 -26.71 -0.18
CA THR A 48 1.42 -27.27 1.12
C THR A 48 -0.10 -27.45 1.22
N GLU A 49 -0.88 -26.49 0.70
CA GLU A 49 -2.35 -26.60 0.61
C GLU A 49 -2.77 -27.86 -0.17
N ARG A 50 -2.12 -28.13 -1.31
CA ARG A 50 -2.41 -29.34 -2.10
C ARG A 50 -2.12 -30.61 -1.32
N HIS A 51 -0.97 -30.70 -0.66
CA HIS A 51 -0.64 -31.86 0.19
C HIS A 51 -1.64 -32.03 1.34
N LEU A 52 -2.05 -30.93 1.98
CA LEU A 52 -3.05 -30.96 3.04
C LEU A 52 -4.43 -31.37 2.53
N ALA A 53 -4.78 -31.02 1.29
CA ALA A 53 -6.05 -31.41 0.68
C ALA A 53 -6.08 -32.93 0.45
N THR A 54 -5.02 -33.49 -0.14
CA THR A 54 -4.87 -34.94 -0.29
C THR A 54 -4.92 -35.65 1.06
N LEU A 55 -4.20 -35.14 2.06
CA LEU A 55 -4.24 -35.71 3.42
C LEU A 55 -5.65 -35.64 4.03
N ALA A 56 -6.40 -34.57 3.80
CA ALA A 56 -7.77 -34.42 4.29
C ALA A 56 -8.72 -35.46 3.69
N ASP A 57 -8.55 -35.77 2.41
CA ASP A 57 -9.36 -36.79 1.72
C ASP A 57 -9.01 -38.20 2.24
N GLU A 58 -7.72 -38.55 2.28
CA GLU A 58 -7.20 -39.82 2.82
C GLU A 58 -7.66 -40.05 4.27
N THR A 59 -7.48 -39.05 5.13
CA THR A 59 -7.89 -39.14 6.55
C THR A 59 -9.39 -39.25 6.70
N SER A 60 -10.18 -38.53 5.91
CA SER A 60 -11.64 -38.64 5.91
C SER A 60 -12.09 -40.05 5.50
N VAL A 61 -11.50 -40.63 4.45
CA VAL A 61 -11.80 -42.00 4.01
C VAL A 61 -11.42 -43.00 5.09
N HIS A 62 -10.21 -42.90 5.64
CA HIS A 62 -9.73 -43.81 6.67
C HIS A 62 -10.59 -43.75 7.93
N LEU A 63 -10.79 -42.56 8.51
CA LEU A 63 -11.51 -42.40 9.79
C LEU A 63 -13.00 -42.79 9.68
N ARG A 64 -13.62 -42.54 8.52
CA ARG A 64 -15.01 -42.95 8.29
C ARG A 64 -15.13 -44.45 8.03
N GLY A 65 -14.10 -45.09 7.50
CA GLY A 65 -14.04 -46.54 7.30
C GLY A 65 -13.65 -47.34 8.54
N THR A 66 -13.04 -46.70 9.55
CA THR A 66 -12.70 -47.36 10.82
C THR A 66 -13.91 -47.51 11.73
N HIS A 67 -14.54 -48.69 11.64
CA HIS A 67 -15.63 -49.12 12.51
C HIS A 67 -15.12 -49.89 13.72
N LEU A 68 -15.68 -49.58 14.89
CA LEU A 68 -15.46 -50.31 16.14
C LEU A 68 -16.61 -51.29 16.37
N GLN A 69 -16.36 -52.33 17.16
CA GLN A 69 -17.41 -53.30 17.52
C GLN A 69 -18.58 -52.58 18.21
N GLY A 70 -19.80 -52.80 17.71
CA GLY A 70 -21.01 -52.15 18.21
C GLY A 70 -21.34 -50.79 17.58
N ASP A 71 -20.53 -50.31 16.62
CA ASP A 71 -20.85 -49.10 15.90
C ASP A 71 -22.08 -49.24 15.01
N ARG A 72 -23.01 -48.28 15.13
CA ARG A 72 -23.99 -48.00 14.06
C ARG A 72 -23.32 -47.23 12.92
N PHE A 73 -23.99 -47.19 11.76
CA PHE A 73 -23.45 -46.61 10.52
C PHE A 73 -22.95 -45.16 10.63
N TRP A 74 -23.43 -44.36 11.60
CA TRP A 74 -23.02 -42.96 11.79
C TRP A 74 -21.92 -42.73 12.83
N HIS A 75 -21.55 -43.72 13.65
CA HIS A 75 -20.61 -43.50 14.76
C HIS A 75 -19.21 -43.16 14.26
N ALA A 76 -18.68 -43.92 13.29
CA ALA A 76 -17.39 -43.63 12.66
C ALA A 76 -17.35 -42.22 12.05
N LYS A 77 -18.41 -41.83 11.33
CA LYS A 77 -18.56 -40.47 10.81
C LYS A 77 -18.50 -39.41 11.92
N ASN A 78 -19.24 -39.57 13.00
CA ASN A 78 -19.26 -38.59 14.09
C ASN A 78 -17.90 -38.45 14.78
N ARG A 79 -17.14 -39.54 14.92
CA ARG A 79 -15.77 -39.49 15.44
C ARG A 79 -14.78 -38.82 14.48
N ALA A 80 -14.98 -38.95 13.17
CA ALA A 80 -14.15 -38.31 12.16
C ALA A 80 -14.36 -36.79 12.06
N ARG A 81 -15.58 -36.31 12.37
CA ARG A 81 -15.99 -34.89 12.17
C ARG A 81 -15.03 -33.85 12.79
N PRO A 82 -14.52 -33.98 14.03
CA PRO A 82 -13.62 -32.99 14.60
C PRO A 82 -12.32 -32.85 13.81
N VAL A 83 -11.75 -33.99 13.36
CA VAL A 83 -10.52 -34.02 12.57
C VAL A 83 -10.75 -33.40 11.19
N GLU A 84 -11.84 -33.78 10.52
CA GLU A 84 -12.21 -33.20 9.23
C GLU A 84 -12.44 -31.68 9.33
N LYS A 85 -13.09 -31.22 10.41
CA LYS A 85 -13.33 -29.79 10.64
C LYS A 85 -12.01 -29.04 10.84
N ALA A 86 -11.07 -29.61 11.58
CA ALA A 86 -9.75 -29.03 11.78
C ALA A 86 -8.99 -28.93 10.45
N LEU A 87 -8.95 -29.99 9.65
CA LEU A 87 -8.26 -29.99 8.35
C LEU A 87 -8.91 -29.00 7.37
N ARG A 88 -10.24 -28.93 7.30
CA ARG A 88 -10.95 -27.91 6.50
C ARG A 88 -10.64 -26.49 6.97
N LYS A 89 -10.44 -26.27 8.28
CA LYS A 89 -10.03 -24.95 8.79
C LYS A 89 -8.63 -24.60 8.29
N VAL A 90 -7.66 -25.50 8.43
CA VAL A 90 -6.28 -25.28 7.97
C VAL A 90 -6.25 -24.98 6.46
N LEU A 91 -7.02 -25.72 5.65
CA LEU A 91 -7.11 -25.46 4.21
C LEU A 91 -7.63 -24.05 3.89
N ARG A 92 -8.64 -23.56 4.63
CA ARG A 92 -9.12 -22.18 4.46
C ARG A 92 -8.08 -21.16 4.90
N ASP A 93 -7.42 -21.41 6.03
CA ASP A 93 -6.39 -20.52 6.56
C ASP A 93 -5.20 -20.43 5.59
N ALA A 94 -4.81 -21.53 4.95
CA ALA A 94 -3.77 -21.54 3.92
C ALA A 94 -4.15 -20.73 2.67
N LYS A 95 -5.40 -20.86 2.20
CA LYS A 95 -5.93 -20.03 1.09
C LYS A 95 -5.93 -18.55 1.43
N ASN A 96 -6.38 -18.20 2.63
CA ASN A 96 -6.40 -16.82 3.10
C ASN A 96 -4.98 -16.26 3.22
N LEU A 97 -4.05 -17.03 3.79
CA LEU A 97 -2.64 -16.65 3.87
C LEU A 97 -2.05 -16.36 2.48
N ALA A 98 -2.33 -17.21 1.49
CA ALA A 98 -1.85 -16.98 0.13
C ALA A 98 -2.42 -15.70 -0.50
N ALA A 99 -3.66 -15.32 -0.18
CA ALA A 99 -4.28 -14.08 -0.64
C ALA A 99 -3.72 -12.85 0.11
N ASP A 100 -3.50 -12.97 1.42
CA ASP A 100 -2.93 -11.90 2.24
C ASP A 100 -1.48 -11.59 1.81
N LEU A 101 -0.71 -12.59 1.39
CA LEU A 101 0.63 -12.39 0.83
C LEU A 101 0.61 -11.60 -0.49
N GLU A 102 -0.37 -11.87 -1.38
CA GLU A 102 -0.56 -11.08 -2.61
C GLU A 102 -0.93 -9.63 -2.27
N ALA A 103 -1.87 -9.44 -1.34
CA ALA A 103 -2.30 -8.12 -0.90
C ALA A 103 -1.16 -7.31 -0.26
N ALA A 104 -0.29 -7.97 0.51
CA ALA A 104 0.88 -7.35 1.11
C ALA A 104 1.90 -6.89 0.04
N ALA A 105 2.16 -7.72 -0.98
CA ALA A 105 3.04 -7.36 -2.09
C ALA A 105 2.49 -6.14 -2.86
N TYR A 106 1.20 -6.13 -3.16
CA TYR A 106 0.53 -4.99 -3.80
C TYR A 106 0.63 -3.71 -2.96
N SER A 107 0.38 -3.82 -1.65
CA SER A 107 0.43 -2.67 -0.73
C SER A 107 1.84 -2.09 -0.62
N ARG A 108 2.87 -2.93 -0.61
CA ARG A 108 4.27 -2.49 -0.61
C ARG A 108 4.64 -1.74 -1.89
N HIS A 109 4.16 -2.19 -3.05
CA HIS A 109 4.36 -1.52 -4.33
C HIS A 109 3.67 -0.14 -4.35
N ALA A 110 2.40 -0.10 -3.94
CA ALA A 110 1.64 1.15 -3.86
C ALA A 110 2.31 2.18 -2.93
N PHE A 111 2.92 1.73 -1.82
CA PHE A 111 3.70 2.60 -0.95
C PHE A 111 4.90 3.23 -1.67
N ASP A 112 5.71 2.44 -2.40
CA ASP A 112 6.88 2.96 -3.12
C ASP A 112 6.48 3.94 -4.23
N GLU A 113 5.40 3.66 -4.96
CA GLU A 113 4.86 4.57 -5.98
C GLU A 113 4.40 5.90 -5.36
N ASN A 114 3.67 5.85 -4.23
CA ASN A 114 3.26 7.03 -3.50
C ASN A 114 4.45 7.85 -3.02
N CYS A 115 5.49 7.21 -2.47
CA CYS A 115 6.72 7.89 -2.10
C CYS A 115 7.38 8.58 -3.30
N ALA A 116 7.51 7.90 -4.44
CA ALA A 116 8.08 8.49 -5.65
C ALA A 116 7.25 9.70 -6.15
N ASN A 117 5.93 9.61 -6.10
CA ASN A 117 5.03 10.70 -6.49
C ASN A 117 5.15 11.90 -5.55
N THR A 118 5.20 11.70 -4.23
CA THR A 118 5.40 12.82 -3.28
C THR A 118 6.73 13.56 -3.50
N VAL A 119 7.79 12.85 -3.89
CA VAL A 119 9.08 13.48 -4.21
C VAL A 119 8.98 14.33 -5.47
N LYS A 120 8.27 13.84 -6.51
CA LYS A 120 8.02 14.60 -7.75
C LYS A 120 7.20 15.87 -7.46
N GLU A 121 6.11 15.74 -6.72
CA GLU A 121 5.26 16.88 -6.34
C GLU A 121 6.03 17.95 -5.56
N ARG A 122 6.94 17.55 -4.65
CA ARG A 122 7.79 18.50 -3.91
C ARG A 122 8.72 19.27 -4.84
N LYS A 123 9.35 18.57 -5.80
CA LYS A 123 10.22 19.21 -6.81
C LYS A 123 9.44 20.18 -7.69
N GLU A 124 8.25 19.80 -8.14
CA GLU A 124 7.37 20.67 -8.94
C GLU A 124 6.95 21.92 -8.14
N LYS A 125 6.53 21.75 -6.88
CA LYS A 125 6.20 22.86 -6.00
C LYS A 125 7.39 23.78 -5.73
N GLU A 126 8.60 23.26 -5.63
CA GLU A 126 9.82 24.07 -5.50
C GLU A 126 10.11 24.87 -6.76
N LEU A 127 9.97 24.27 -7.94
CA LEU A 127 10.10 24.97 -9.22
C LEU A 127 9.05 26.06 -9.38
N GLU A 128 7.79 25.79 -9.01
CA GLU A 128 6.73 26.81 -8.99
C GLU A 128 7.03 27.95 -8.00
N LYS A 129 7.54 27.62 -6.81
CA LYS A 129 7.98 28.65 -5.84
C LYS A 129 9.12 29.49 -6.40
N GLN A 130 10.08 28.89 -7.10
CA GLN A 130 11.16 29.63 -7.76
C GLN A 130 10.63 30.52 -8.90
N ARG A 131 9.70 30.03 -9.73
CA ARG A 131 9.03 30.81 -10.78
C ARG A 131 8.23 31.99 -10.20
N LYS A 132 7.55 31.80 -9.06
CA LYS A 132 6.82 32.87 -8.37
C LYS A 132 7.76 33.88 -7.70
N LYS A 133 8.89 33.41 -7.14
CA LYS A 133 9.89 34.27 -6.48
C LYS A 133 10.70 35.10 -7.49
N ASN A 134 10.92 34.56 -8.68
CA ASN A 134 11.60 35.24 -9.78
C ASN A 134 10.67 35.25 -11.00
N PRO A 135 9.64 36.11 -11.01
CA PRO A 135 8.79 36.24 -12.19
C PRO A 135 9.70 36.62 -13.35
N GLN A 136 9.78 35.76 -14.37
CA GLN A 136 10.46 36.14 -15.61
C GLN A 136 9.75 37.40 -16.09
N GLN A 137 10.50 38.50 -16.19
CA GLN A 137 10.00 39.74 -16.75
C GLN A 137 9.63 39.44 -18.20
N ILE A 138 8.32 39.28 -18.43
CA ILE A 138 7.77 39.24 -19.78
C ILE A 138 8.19 40.59 -20.38
N PRO A 139 9.01 40.62 -21.45
CA PRO A 139 9.36 41.88 -22.08
C PRO A 139 8.06 42.60 -22.45
N PRO A 140 7.92 43.90 -22.13
CA PRO A 140 6.70 44.62 -22.40
C PRO A 140 6.36 44.48 -23.88
N MET A 141 5.12 44.06 -24.17
CA MET A 141 4.59 44.09 -25.52
C MET A 141 4.85 45.48 -26.11
N PRO A 142 5.44 45.61 -27.31
CA PRO A 142 5.76 46.90 -27.88
C PRO A 142 4.48 47.75 -27.93
N ALA A 143 4.57 48.96 -27.38
CA ALA A 143 3.46 49.88 -27.29
C ALA A 143 2.82 50.07 -28.67
N ALA A 144 1.51 49.86 -28.75
CA ALA A 144 0.75 50.22 -29.94
C ALA A 144 0.93 51.73 -30.21
N PRO A 145 1.11 52.14 -31.48
CA PRO A 145 1.42 53.52 -31.83
C PRO A 145 0.31 54.48 -31.36
N PRO A 146 0.66 55.67 -30.83
CA PRO A 146 -0.31 56.65 -30.37
C PRO A 146 -0.97 57.30 -31.58
N GLY A 147 -2.23 56.94 -31.83
CA GLY A 147 -3.04 57.64 -32.81
C GLY A 147 -4.27 56.87 -33.22
N LEU A 148 -5.36 56.99 -32.45
CA LEU A 148 -6.73 57.12 -32.97
C LEU A 148 -7.70 57.44 -31.82
N HIS A 149 -7.90 58.75 -31.66
CA HIS A 149 -9.10 59.47 -31.22
C HIS A 149 -10.14 58.75 -30.35
N SER A 150 -10.35 59.34 -29.16
CA SER A 150 -11.56 59.18 -28.36
C SER A 150 -12.82 59.54 -29.16
N LYS A 151 -13.87 58.73 -29.02
CA LYS A 151 -15.25 59.19 -29.21
C LYS A 151 -16.11 58.65 -28.06
N PRO A 152 -16.83 59.51 -27.32
CA PRO A 152 -17.83 59.08 -26.35
C PRO A 152 -19.18 59.00 -27.08
N GLU A 153 -19.84 57.84 -27.05
CA GLU A 153 -21.28 57.81 -27.36
C GLU A 153 -21.98 56.69 -26.59
N SER A 154 -23.01 57.14 -25.89
CA SER A 154 -23.96 56.44 -25.06
C SER A 154 -24.84 55.44 -25.83
N GLY A 155 -25.20 54.34 -25.19
CA GLY A 155 -26.46 53.65 -25.50
C GLY A 155 -26.42 52.12 -25.38
N TYR A 156 -26.63 51.59 -24.17
CA TYR A 156 -27.83 50.83 -23.82
C TYR A 156 -27.72 50.34 -22.35
N ALA A 157 -28.73 50.72 -21.57
CA ALA A 157 -29.01 50.32 -20.20
C ALA A 157 -29.35 48.81 -20.15
N SER A 158 -28.62 47.99 -19.40
CA SER A 158 -28.82 47.61 -17.98
C SER A 158 -29.51 46.23 -17.83
N PRO A 159 -29.55 45.61 -16.63
CA PRO A 159 -29.05 44.26 -16.42
C PRO A 159 -30.15 43.28 -15.97
N VAL A 160 -29.92 41.98 -16.05
CA VAL A 160 -30.65 41.04 -15.18
C VAL A 160 -29.77 39.86 -14.81
N SER A 161 -29.39 39.88 -13.54
CA SER A 161 -29.17 38.74 -12.66
C SER A 161 -29.85 37.45 -13.13
N ASN A 162 -29.05 36.40 -13.36
CA ASN A 162 -29.53 35.02 -13.30
C ASN A 162 -28.59 34.18 -12.43
N ILE A 163 -28.42 34.65 -11.19
CA ILE A 163 -28.00 33.82 -10.05
C ILE A 163 -29.33 33.40 -9.43
N HIS A 164 -29.89 32.25 -9.86
CA HIS A 164 -30.84 31.40 -9.14
C HIS A 164 -31.52 30.45 -10.14
N ASP A 165 -30.82 29.39 -10.53
CA ASP A 165 -31.51 28.13 -10.83
C ASP A 165 -30.61 26.93 -10.48
N LEU A 166 -30.42 26.73 -9.18
CA LEU A 166 -30.01 25.45 -8.61
C LEU A 166 -31.17 24.94 -7.77
N ARG A 167 -32.24 24.48 -8.42
CA ARG A 167 -33.24 23.67 -7.75
C ARG A 167 -33.90 22.68 -8.72
N GLY A 168 -33.69 21.39 -8.45
CA GLY A 168 -34.54 20.33 -9.00
C GLY A 168 -34.02 19.70 -10.29
N ARG A 169 -32.98 18.87 -10.19
CA ARG A 169 -32.80 17.76 -11.15
C ARG A 169 -32.88 16.43 -10.40
N GLU A 170 -34.08 16.18 -9.91
CA GLU A 170 -34.59 14.86 -9.55
C GLU A 170 -35.77 14.56 -10.48
N SER A 171 -35.59 13.59 -11.37
CA SER A 171 -36.60 12.91 -12.18
C SER A 171 -35.85 11.70 -12.78
N ALA A 172 -36.10 10.50 -12.26
CA ALA A 172 -37.19 9.60 -12.65
C ALA A 172 -36.74 8.69 -13.80
#